data_AF-A0A4R4KGL8-F1
#
_entry.id   AF-A0A4R4KGL8-F1
#
_cell.length_a   1.000
_cell.length_b   1.000
_cell.length_c   1.000
_cell.angle_alpha   90.00
_cell.angle_beta   90.00
_cell.angle_gamma   90.00
#
_symmetry.space_group_name_H-M   'P 1'
#
loop_
_entity.id
_entity.type
_entity.pdbx_description
1 polymer ?
#
loop_
_entity_poly.entity_id
_entity_poly.type
_entity_poly.pdbx_seq_one_letter_code
_entity_poly.pdbx_strand_id
1 'polypeptide(L)'
;MKHESKTIGQSRTWAAALCGQLEDSSGLEASAALFVFWEWAVRESKNKSPWLVYLRWGCSRPKLIRKRDDAMKEYLEKLAK
;
A
#
# COMPACT_ATOMS: atom_id res chain seq x y z
N MET A 1 -6.91 -30.37 -20.76
CA MET A 1 -6.15 -29.11 -20.80
C MET A 1 -7.12 -27.98 -20.45
N LYS A 2 -7.25 -27.64 -19.16
CA LYS A 2 -8.19 -26.62 -18.70
C LYS A 2 -7.49 -25.27 -18.84
N HIS A 3 -7.96 -24.44 -19.78
CA HIS A 3 -7.58 -23.04 -19.84
C HIS A 3 -8.19 -22.33 -18.62
N GLU A 4 -7.39 -22.19 -17.56
CA GLU A 4 -7.73 -21.28 -16.48
C GLU A 4 -7.71 -19.86 -17.04
N SER A 5 -8.89 -19.25 -17.12
CA SER A 5 -9.08 -17.84 -17.42
C SER A 5 -8.40 -16.98 -16.36
N LYS A 6 -7.07 -16.82 -16.48
CA LYS A 6 -6.26 -15.84 -15.75
C LYS A 6 -6.52 -14.46 -16.37
N THR A 7 -7.73 -13.95 -16.22
CA THR A 7 -8.07 -12.67 -16.85
C THR A 7 -9.01 -11.88 -15.96
N ILE A 8 -8.57 -10.66 -15.63
CA ILE A 8 -9.29 -9.52 -15.00
C ILE A 8 -9.18 -9.40 -13.48
N GLY A 9 -9.10 -10.50 -12.71
CA GLY A 9 -8.92 -10.44 -11.24
C GLY A 9 -7.49 -10.15 -10.76
N GLN A 10 -6.48 -10.48 -11.57
CA GLN A 10 -5.06 -10.42 -11.17
C GLN A 10 -4.37 -9.06 -11.41
N SER A 11 -4.98 -8.18 -12.21
CA SER A 11 -4.35 -6.91 -12.63
C SER A 11 -4.83 -5.68 -11.85
N ARG A 12 -5.72 -5.83 -10.87
CA ARG A 12 -6.39 -4.67 -10.28
C ARG A 12 -5.75 -4.01 -9.07
N THR A 13 -4.75 -4.60 -8.41
CA THR A 13 -4.03 -3.86 -7.36
C THR A 13 -2.75 -4.59 -6.94
N TRP A 14 -1.71 -4.58 -7.79
CA TRP A 14 -0.36 -4.94 -7.32
C TRP A 14 -0.01 -4.17 -6.03
N ALA A 15 -0.43 -2.90 -5.93
CA ALA A 15 -0.29 -2.10 -4.72
C ALA A 15 -1.04 -2.66 -3.50
N ALA A 16 -2.25 -3.19 -3.65
CA ALA A 16 -2.97 -3.79 -2.51
C ALA A 16 -2.43 -5.17 -2.14
N ALA A 17 -1.95 -5.95 -3.11
CA ALA A 17 -1.30 -7.23 -2.86
C ALA A 17 0.04 -7.04 -2.13
N LEU A 18 0.87 -6.10 -2.61
CA LEU A 18 2.13 -5.73 -1.96
C LEU A 18 1.90 -5.15 -0.57
N CYS A 19 0.89 -4.29 -0.42
CA CYS A 19 0.43 -3.80 0.88
C CYS A 19 0.09 -4.95 1.84
N GLY A 20 -0.74 -5.90 1.41
CA GLY A 20 -1.12 -7.04 2.25
C GLY A 20 0.11 -7.84 2.70
N GLN A 21 1.06 -8.11 1.79
CA GLN A 21 2.31 -8.80 2.14
C GLN A 21 3.16 -8.04 3.15
N LEU A 22 3.24 -6.71 3.03
CA LEU A 22 3.98 -5.87 3.98
C LEU A 22 3.27 -5.75 5.33
N GLU A 23 1.93 -5.69 5.33
CA GLU A 23 1.10 -5.69 6.55
C GLU A 23 1.16 -7.04 7.29
N ASP A 24 1.27 -8.16 6.55
CA ASP A 24 1.42 -9.51 7.12
C ASP A 24 2.86 -9.81 7.60
N SER A 25 3.83 -8.97 7.23
CA SER A 25 5.23 -9.11 7.61
C SER A 25 5.50 -8.50 8.99
N SER A 26 6.49 -9.04 9.71
CA SER A 26 6.84 -8.57 11.06
C SER A 26 8.28 -8.05 11.14
N GLY A 27 8.59 -7.28 12.20
CA GLY A 27 9.91 -6.71 12.43
C GLY A 27 10.06 -5.25 12.02
N LEU A 28 11.26 -4.69 12.27
CA LEU A 28 11.59 -3.29 12.05
C LEU A 28 11.75 -2.95 10.56
N GLU A 29 12.38 -3.85 9.78
CA GLU A 29 12.53 -3.65 8.34
C GLU A 29 11.18 -3.67 7.62
N ALA A 30 10.27 -4.55 8.03
CA ALA A 30 8.91 -4.63 7.48
C ALA A 30 8.12 -3.33 7.73
N SER A 31 8.16 -2.79 8.96
CA SER A 31 7.47 -1.52 9.27
C SER A 31 8.10 -0.33 8.56
N ALA A 32 9.43 -0.30 8.41
CA ALA A 32 10.12 0.72 7.62
C ALA A 32 9.70 0.66 6.14
N ALA A 33 9.67 -0.53 5.55
CA ALA A 33 9.25 -0.76 4.17
C ALA A 33 7.78 -0.37 3.95
N LEU A 34 6.90 -0.69 4.89
CA LEU A 34 5.48 -0.30 4.86
C LEU A 34 5.31 1.22 4.90
N PHE A 35 6.08 1.92 5.75
CA PHE A 35 6.08 3.38 5.79
C PHE A 35 6.54 4.00 4.47
N VAL A 36 7.68 3.56 3.93
CA VAL A 36 8.23 4.05 2.65
C VAL A 36 7.24 3.82 1.50
N PHE A 37 6.58 2.66 1.48
CA PHE A 37 5.58 2.34 0.47
C PHE A 37 4.42 3.34 0.47
N TRP A 38 3.83 3.62 1.64
CA TRP A 38 2.73 4.57 1.73
C TRP A 38 3.15 6.02 1.51
N GLU A 39 4.36 6.37 1.92
CA GLU A 39 4.92 7.69 1.62
C GLU A 39 5.01 7.93 0.10
N TRP A 40 5.53 6.95 -0.64
CA TRP A 40 5.58 6.99 -2.09
C TRP A 40 4.17 7.05 -2.70
N ALA A 41 3.22 6.25 -2.19
CA ALA A 41 1.83 6.26 -2.66
C ALA A 41 1.17 7.63 -2.53
N VAL A 42 1.40 8.34 -1.42
CA VAL A 42 0.92 9.71 -1.20
C VAL A 42 1.57 10.68 -2.18
N ARG A 43 2.90 10.61 -2.35
CA ARG A 43 3.66 11.48 -3.27
C ARG A 43 3.18 11.31 -4.71
N GLU A 44 3.06 10.07 -5.17
CA GLU A 44 2.66 9.76 -6.54
C GLU A 44 1.20 10.14 -6.83
N SER A 45 0.35 10.07 -5.80
CA SER A 45 -1.05 10.47 -5.87
C SER A 45 -1.25 11.98 -5.94
N LYS A 46 -0.22 12.81 -5.70
CA LYS A 46 -0.34 14.28 -5.84
C LYS A 46 -0.71 14.63 -7.29
N ASN A 47 -1.63 15.59 -7.46
CA ASN A 47 -2.10 16.11 -8.76
C ASN A 47 -2.80 15.11 -9.71
N LYS A 48 -3.02 13.86 -9.29
CA LYS A 48 -3.87 12.88 -10.03
C LYS A 48 -5.37 13.17 -9.88
N SER A 49 -6.23 12.55 -10.69
CA SER A 49 -7.68 12.61 -10.42
C SER A 49 -8.04 11.67 -9.25
N PRO A 50 -9.08 11.97 -8.45
CA PRO A 50 -9.53 11.07 -7.39
C PRO A 50 -9.83 9.64 -7.88
N TRP A 51 -10.39 9.53 -9.08
CA TRP A 51 -10.70 8.24 -9.70
C TRP A 51 -9.43 7.42 -10.02
N LEU A 52 -8.39 8.06 -10.57
CA LEU A 52 -7.12 7.40 -10.86
C LEU A 52 -6.41 6.94 -9.57
N VAL A 53 -6.48 7.74 -8.50
CA VAL A 53 -5.95 7.34 -7.19
C VAL A 53 -6.68 6.11 -6.67
N TYR A 54 -8.02 6.11 -6.71
CA TYR A 54 -8.82 4.98 -6.25
C TYR A 54 -8.54 3.71 -7.05
N LEU A 55 -8.45 3.81 -8.38
CA LEU A 55 -8.14 2.66 -9.23
C LEU A 55 -6.76 2.06 -8.95
N ARG A 56 -5.76 2.90 -8.69
CA ARG A 56 -4.39 2.43 -8.48
C ARG A 56 -4.17 1.84 -7.10
N TRP A 57 -4.73 2.48 -6.08
CA TRP A 57 -4.43 2.20 -4.68
C TRP A 57 -5.55 1.49 -3.92
N GLY A 58 -6.73 1.35 -4.54
CA GLY A 58 -7.92 0.79 -3.90
C GLY A 58 -8.54 1.70 -2.82
N CYS A 59 -8.02 2.92 -2.62
CA CYS A 59 -8.55 3.86 -1.63
C CYS A 59 -8.37 5.32 -2.05
N SER A 60 -9.03 6.22 -1.31
CA SER A 60 -8.91 7.66 -1.53
C SER A 60 -7.61 8.24 -0.97
N ARG A 61 -7.21 9.43 -1.44
CA ARG A 61 -6.01 10.12 -0.92
C ARG A 61 -6.00 10.32 0.61
N PRO A 62 -7.11 10.74 1.26
CA PRO A 62 -7.11 10.86 2.72
C PRO A 62 -6.80 9.53 3.42
N LYS A 63 -7.26 8.40 2.86
CA LYS A 63 -6.93 7.07 3.38
C LYS A 63 -5.46 6.71 3.17
N LEU A 64 -4.84 7.09 2.05
CA LEU A 64 -3.40 6.93 1.83
C LEU A 64 -2.56 7.68 2.87
N ILE A 65 -2.95 8.92 3.17
CA ILE A 65 -2.28 9.76 4.18
C ILE A 65 -2.39 9.08 5.55
N ARG A 66 -3.60 8.63 5.92
CA ARG A 66 -3.80 7.90 7.17
C ARG A 66 -2.95 6.63 7.26
N LYS A 67 -2.92 5.81 6.20
CA LYS A 67 -2.11 4.60 6.16
C LYS A 67 -0.61 4.87 6.29
N ARG A 68 -0.10 5.96 5.67
CA ARG A 68 1.27 6.42 5.87
C ARG A 68 1.55 6.77 7.33
N ASP A 69 0.64 7.51 7.96
CA ASP A 69 0.83 7.96 9.34
C ASP A 69 0.75 6.80 10.34
N ASP A 70 -0.16 5.85 10.10
CA ASP A 70 -0.27 4.61 10.88
C ASP A 70 1.03 3.77 10.75
N ALA A 71 1.56 3.61 9.53
CA ALA A 71 2.81 2.90 9.30
C ALA A 71 4.04 3.62 9.89
N MET A 72 4.06 4.95 9.85
CA MET A 72 5.10 5.75 10.50
C MET A 72 5.08 5.54 12.01
N LYS A 73 3.89 5.55 12.62
CA LYS A 73 3.73 5.29 14.05
C LYS A 73 4.24 3.90 14.42
N GLU A 74 3.86 2.86 13.68
CA GLU A 74 4.35 1.50 13.92
C GLU A 74 5.87 1.40 13.80
N TYR A 75 6.45 2.04 12.78
CA TYR A 75 7.91 2.09 12.61
C TYR A 75 8.61 2.73 13.81
N LEU A 76 8.12 3.89 14.27
CA LEU A 76 8.67 4.59 15.45
C LEU A 76 8.52 3.77 16.74
N GLU A 77 7.38 3.10 16.93
CA GLU A 77 7.15 2.23 18.09
C GLU A 77 8.10 1.04 18.14
N LYS A 78 8.47 0.48 16.97
CA LYS A 78 9.47 -0.60 16.89
C LYS A 78 10.91 -0.10 17.06
N LEU A 79 11.21 1.12 16.60
CA LEU A 79 12.50 1.78 16.81
C LEU A 79 12.79 2.08 18.29
N ALA A 80 11.75 2.32 19.07
CA ALA A 80 11.84 2.66 20.49
C ALA A 80 11.95 1.43 21.42
N LYS A 81 11.87 0.21 20.88
CA LYS A 81 12.01 -1.07 21.61
C LYS A 81 13.40 -1.64 21.42
#